data_AF-A0A8T0F927-F1
#
_entry.id   AF-A0A8T0F927-F1
#
_cell.length_a   1.000
_cell.length_b   1.000
_cell.length_c   1.000
_cell.angle_alpha   90.00
_cell.angle_beta   90.00
_cell.angle_gamma   90.00
#
_symmetry.space_group_name_H-M   'P 1'
#
loop_
_entity.id
_entity.type
_entity.pdbx_description
1 polymer ?
#
loop_
_entity_poly.entity_id
_entity_poly.type
_entity_poly.pdbx_seq_one_letter_code
_entity_poly.pdbx_strand_id
1 'polypeptide(L)'
;MIVLSWIKKESPSLKTFVANRVATLQDLSCQEHGDKVSSGDNPADLISRGVKSVQMLKSKLWWEGPAFLKNSEYPCREISDTVIKDM
;
A
#
# COMPACT_ATOMS: atom_id res chain seq x y z
N MET A 1 -4.68 -9.24 1.88
CA MET A 1 -3.97 -8.77 0.66
C MET A 1 -4.98 -8.81 -0.47
N ILE A 2 -5.75 -7.74 -0.70
CA ILE A 2 -6.87 -7.76 -1.67
C ILE A 2 -6.63 -6.77 -2.80
N VAL A 3 -6.22 -5.54 -2.49
CA VAL A 3 -5.94 -4.52 -3.52
C VAL A 3 -4.70 -4.85 -4.34
N LEU A 4 -3.61 -5.29 -3.69
CA LEU A 4 -2.39 -5.72 -4.40
C LEU A 4 -2.66 -6.89 -5.35
N SER A 5 -3.49 -7.86 -4.96
CA SER A 5 -3.82 -8.98 -5.83
C SER A 5 -4.71 -8.55 -7.01
N TRP A 6 -5.57 -7.54 -6.83
CA TRP A 6 -6.29 -6.93 -7.95
C TRP A 6 -5.36 -6.19 -8.91
N ILE A 7 -4.39 -5.41 -8.40
CA ILE A 7 -3.42 -4.69 -9.24
C ILE A 7 -2.56 -5.64 -10.08
N LYS A 8 -2.27 -6.85 -9.57
CA LYS A 8 -1.53 -7.90 -10.30
C LYS A 8 -2.39 -8.75 -11.24
N LYS A 9 -3.73 -8.70 -11.12
CA LYS A 9 -4.65 -9.47 -11.98
C LYS A 9 -5.04 -8.65 -13.21
N GLU A 10 -5.47 -9.35 -14.25
CA GLU A 10 -6.08 -8.69 -15.40
C GLU A 10 -7.43 -8.07 -15.01
N SER A 11 -7.56 -6.78 -15.28
CA SER A 11 -8.72 -5.94 -14.93
C SER A 11 -10.11 -6.51 -15.35
N PRO A 12 -10.29 -7.20 -16.49
CA PRO A 12 -11.59 -7.73 -16.90
C PRO A 12 -12.21 -8.77 -15.96
N SER A 13 -11.42 -9.36 -15.07
CA SER A 13 -11.89 -10.33 -14.06
C SER A 13 -12.57 -9.68 -12.85
N LEU A 14 -12.54 -8.35 -12.74
CA LEU A 14 -13.04 -7.59 -11.58
C LEU A 14 -14.39 -6.93 -11.87
N LYS A 15 -15.17 -6.62 -10.82
CA LYS A 15 -16.40 -5.82 -10.95
C LYS A 15 -16.08 -4.48 -11.60
N THR A 16 -16.96 -3.98 -12.49
CA THR A 16 -16.72 -2.79 -13.35
C THR A 16 -16.07 -1.61 -12.63
N PHE A 17 -16.54 -1.23 -11.45
CA PHE A 17 -15.95 -0.12 -10.69
C PHE A 17 -14.48 -0.40 -10.29
N VAL A 18 -14.19 -1.61 -9.82
CA VAL A 18 -12.85 -2.02 -9.41
C VAL A 18 -11.96 -2.18 -10.65
N ALA A 19 -12.47 -2.82 -11.72
CA ALA A 19 -11.77 -3.00 -12.99
C ALA A 19 -11.29 -1.67 -13.57
N ASN A 20 -12.18 -0.67 -13.65
CA ASN A 20 -11.85 0.65 -14.19
C ASN A 20 -10.74 1.33 -13.38
N ARG A 21 -10.77 1.22 -12.04
CA ARG A 21 -9.76 1.82 -11.16
C ARG A 21 -8.42 1.10 -11.25
N VAL A 22 -8.45 -0.23 -11.32
CA VAL A 22 -7.23 -1.05 -11.49
C VAL A 22 -6.59 -0.77 -12.84
N ALA A 23 -7.36 -0.69 -13.93
CA ALA A 23 -6.84 -0.33 -15.24
C ALA A 23 -6.16 1.04 -15.24
N THR A 24 -6.82 2.07 -14.69
CA THR A 24 -6.21 3.40 -14.54
C THR A 24 -4.92 3.36 -13.71
N LEU A 25 -4.87 2.58 -12.63
CA LEU A 25 -3.65 2.42 -11.83
C LEU A 25 -2.53 1.72 -12.62
N GLN A 26 -2.86 0.66 -13.36
CA GLN A 26 -1.92 -0.07 -14.20
C GLN A 26 -1.35 0.81 -15.33
N ASP A 27 -2.17 1.68 -15.91
CA ASP A 27 -1.75 2.64 -16.95
C ASP A 27 -0.81 3.73 -16.41
N LEU A 28 -1.04 4.19 -15.17
CA LEU A 28 -0.31 5.30 -14.56
C LEU A 28 0.96 4.87 -13.80
N SER A 29 1.14 3.58 -13.51
CA SER A 29 2.22 3.12 -12.63
C SER A 29 3.12 2.09 -13.31
N CYS A 30 4.41 2.16 -12.98
CA CYS A 30 5.33 1.06 -13.27
C CYS A 30 5.09 -0.04 -12.22
N GLN A 31 4.60 -1.21 -12.64
CA GLN A 31 4.26 -2.31 -11.73
C GLN A 31 5.43 -2.78 -10.86
N GLU A 32 6.67 -2.49 -11.25
CA GLU A 32 7.88 -2.90 -10.55
C GLU A 32 8.16 -2.11 -9.25
N HIS A 33 7.52 -0.96 -9.04
CA HIS A 33 7.79 -0.09 -7.88
C HIS A 33 6.66 -0.08 -6.83
N GLY A 34 5.77 -1.09 -6.89
CA GLY A 34 4.52 -1.15 -6.12
C GLY A 34 4.65 -1.73 -4.71
N ASP A 35 5.68 -1.37 -3.95
CA ASP A 35 5.86 -1.91 -2.60
C ASP A 35 4.78 -1.43 -1.64
N LYS A 36 4.18 -2.38 -0.92
CA LYS A 36 3.21 -2.05 0.12
C LYS A 36 3.91 -1.64 1.40
N VAL A 37 3.57 -0.45 1.87
CA VAL A 37 3.88 0.01 3.23
C VAL A 37 3.03 -0.77 4.24
N SER A 38 3.65 -1.20 5.35
CA SER A 38 2.91 -1.90 6.40
C SER A 38 1.93 -0.92 7.07
N SER A 39 0.81 -1.40 7.63
CA SER A 39 -0.16 -0.50 8.27
C SER A 39 0.46 0.32 9.41
N GLY A 40 1.38 -0.26 10.17
CA GLY A 40 2.09 0.43 11.25
C GLY A 40 3.07 1.51 10.77
N ASP A 41 3.55 1.41 9.53
CA ASP A 41 4.48 2.36 8.93
C ASP A 41 3.79 3.39 8.02
N ASN A 42 2.47 3.29 7.82
CA ASN A 42 1.72 4.20 6.97
C ASN A 42 1.16 5.38 7.80
N PRO A 43 1.72 6.60 7.69
CA PRO A 43 1.22 7.75 8.45
C PRO A 43 -0.24 8.09 8.14
N ALA A 44 -0.72 7.83 6.92
CA ALA A 44 -2.12 8.06 6.55
C ALA A 44 -3.11 7.20 7.36
N ASP A 45 -2.65 6.03 7.84
CA ASP A 45 -3.48 5.13 8.65
C ASP A 45 -3.89 5.78 9.98
N LEU A 46 -3.06 6.69 10.53
CA LEU A 46 -3.37 7.42 11.75
C LEU A 46 -4.62 8.30 11.59
N ILE A 47 -4.73 9.00 10.45
CA ILE A 47 -5.89 9.86 10.17
C ILE A 47 -7.11 9.02 9.82
N SER A 48 -6.97 8.02 8.93
CA SER A 48 -8.13 7.20 8.53
C SER A 48 -8.71 6.36 9.67
N ARG A 49 -7.93 6.06 10.72
CA ARG A 49 -8.41 5.40 11.94
C ARG A 49 -8.99 6.36 12.98
N GLY A 50 -8.86 7.67 12.79
CA GLY A 50 -9.39 8.67 13.71
C GLY A 50 -8.58 8.84 15.00
N VAL A 51 -7.24 8.83 14.91
CA VAL A 51 -6.38 9.13 16.06
C VAL A 51 -6.68 10.53 16.62
N LYS A 52 -6.67 10.68 17.94
CA LYS A 52 -6.93 11.96 18.61
C LYS A 52 -5.88 13.00 18.20
N SER A 53 -6.30 14.25 18.01
CA SER A 53 -5.41 15.36 17.61
C SER A 53 -4.16 15.47 18.49
N VAL A 54 -4.31 15.33 19.81
CA VAL A 54 -3.19 15.40 20.78
C VAL A 54 -2.16 14.29 20.56
N GLN A 55 -2.61 13.08 20.17
CA GLN A 55 -1.72 11.96 19.86
C GLN A 55 -1.04 12.17 18.50
N MET A 56 -1.77 12.70 17.52
CA MET A 56 -1.23 13.04 16.20
C MET A 56 -0.13 14.10 16.29
N LEU A 57 -0.32 15.15 17.10
CA LEU A 57 0.69 16.19 17.32
C LEU A 57 2.02 15.62 17.85
N LYS A 58 1.97 14.52 18.61
CA LYS A 58 3.15 13.83 19.17
C LYS A 58 3.69 12.70 18.27
N SER A 59 3.07 12.46 17.11
CA SER A 59 3.41 11.31 16.25
C SER A 59 4.65 11.60 15.41
N LYS A 60 5.78 10.97 15.76
CA LYS A 60 6.97 10.98 14.91
C LYS A 60 6.72 10.34 13.55
N LEU A 61 5.92 9.29 13.48
CA LEU A 61 5.56 8.63 12.22
C LEU A 61 4.88 9.61 11.25
N TRP A 62 4.01 10.48 11.76
CA TRP A 62 3.33 11.49 10.93
C TRP A 62 4.28 12.57 10.44
N TRP A 63 5.09 13.12 11.34
CA TRP A 63 5.92 14.29 11.03
C TRP A 63 7.25 13.95 10.34
N GLU A 64 7.83 12.80 10.67
CA GLU A 64 9.16 12.40 10.20
C GLU A 64 9.12 11.22 9.22
N GLY A 65 7.94 10.62 9.03
CA GLY A 65 7.79 9.42 8.19
C GLY A 65 8.33 8.13 8.83
N PRO A 66 8.14 7.00 8.16
CA PRO A 66 8.64 5.71 8.62
C PRO A 66 10.18 5.62 8.50
N ALA A 67 10.79 4.88 9.42
CA ALA A 67 12.25 4.79 9.51
C ALA A 67 12.93 4.24 8.25
N PHE A 68 12.27 3.33 7.52
CA PHE A 68 12.85 2.73 6.31
C PHE A 68 13.06 3.73 5.17
N LEU A 69 12.33 4.85 5.15
CA LEU A 69 12.57 5.92 4.16
C LEU A 69 13.80 6.77 4.49
N LYS A 70 14.27 6.73 5.74
CA LYS A 70 15.46 7.46 6.18
C LYS A 70 16.75 6.68 5.92
N ASN A 71 16.63 5.37 5.69
CA ASN A 71 17.75 4.51 5.32
C ASN A 71 17.86 4.50 3.79
N SER A 72 19.09 4.53 3.25
CA SER A 72 19.32 4.53 1.79
C SER A 72 18.92 3.22 1.11
N GLU A 73 18.62 2.18 1.88
CA GLU A 73 18.08 0.92 1.39
C GLU A 73 16.56 0.93 1.51
N TYR A 74 15.89 1.08 0.37
CA TYR A 74 14.50 0.69 0.26
C TYR A 74 14.43 -0.83 0.45
N PRO A 75 13.69 -1.34 1.46
CA PRO A 75 13.61 -2.78 1.66
C PRO A 75 12.84 -3.39 0.50
N CYS A 76 13.55 -4.07 -0.40
CA CYS A 76 12.92 -4.90 -1.44
C CYS A 76 12.17 -6.02 -0.73
N ARG A 77 10.84 -5.94 -0.67
CA ARG A 77 10.03 -6.96 -0.02
C ARG A 77 9.67 -8.01 -1.06
N GLU A 78 10.34 -9.15 -1.02
CA GLU A 78 9.92 -10.31 -1.81
C GLU A 78 8.47 -10.68 -1.43
N ILE A 79 7.56 -10.50 -2.39
CA ILE A 79 6.18 -10.90 -2.23
C ILE A 79 6.15 -12.43 -2.35
N SER A 80 6.09 -13.14 -1.23
CA SER A 80 6.00 -14.60 -1.25
C SER A 80 4.70 -15.04 -1.95
N ASP A 81 4.83 -15.81 -3.04
CA ASP A 81 3.73 -16.31 -3.89
C ASP A 81 2.71 -17.22 -3.17
N THR A 82 2.99 -17.61 -1.93
CA THR A 82 2.15 -18.52 -1.13
C THR A 82 0.75 -17.99 -0.82
N VAL A 83 0.50 -16.68 -0.94
CA VAL A 83 -0.84 -16.11 -0.69
C VAL A 83 -1.80 -16.24 -1.89
N ILE A 84 -1.30 -16.60 -3.09
CA ILE A 84 -2.12 -16.67 -4.30
C ILE A 84 -2.80 -18.04 -4.48
N LYS A 85 -2.36 -19.09 -3.77
CA LYS A 85 -2.84 -20.46 -4.00
C LYS A 85 -4.23 -20.80 -3.42
N ASP A 86 -4.74 -19.99 -2.48
CA ASP A 86 -5.99 -20.29 -1.76
C ASP A 86 -7.12 -19.27 -1.99
N MET A 87 -7.16 -18.58 -3.15
CA MET A 87 -8.29 -17.70 -3.54
C MET A 87 -8.75 -17.88 -4.98
#